data_AF-A0A651EYT0-F1
#
_entry.id   AF-A0A651EYT0-F1
#
_cell.length_a   1.000
_cell.length_b   1.000
_cell.length_c   1.000
_cell.angle_alpha   90.00
_cell.angle_beta   90.00
_cell.angle_gamma   90.00
#
_symmetry.space_group_name_H-M   'P 1'
#
loop_
_entity.id
_entity.type
_entity.pdbx_description
1 polymer ?
#
loop_
_entity_poly.entity_id
_entity_poly.type
_entity_poly.pdbx_seq_one_letter_code
_entity_poly.pdbx_strand_id
1 'polypeptide(L)'
;MVRGFLKQRGGGRGSRRRGFTLVELIVAGVIIAGVSAAVATSLSMALRAQRMSQTRQEALLRADAAAMRIAQDVKNIVRDGDLFFARLAIADRSVDGQSRDEMLMFSRSVETVRPIGDRPEGGEFEVQYRVVDAAGRRGRAGAVLYRRVDPVPDRVPDGGGIVFPVVEGIRSLSIEAFDGSGWQPSWESDVGGYPYAVRITVSAVSDDGSVVEFARRTVAIHRPPVPYVPMLDSLADGGLR
;
A
#
# COMPACT_ATOMS: atom_id res chain seq x y z
N MET A 1 -57.36 53.75 69.52
CA MET A 1 -57.47 52.78 70.62
C MET A 1 -56.32 51.78 70.46
N VAL A 2 -55.42 51.75 71.45
CA VAL A 2 -54.50 50.67 71.89
C VAL A 2 -53.36 50.16 70.96
N ARG A 3 -52.15 50.58 71.37
CA ARG A 3 -50.82 49.92 71.43
C ARG A 3 -50.70 48.43 71.04
N GLY A 4 -49.56 48.10 70.40
CA GLY A 4 -49.02 46.74 70.35
C GLY A 4 -47.56 46.69 69.90
N PHE A 5 -46.64 47.02 70.80
CA PHE A 5 -45.19 46.85 70.67
C PHE A 5 -44.84 45.35 70.60
N LEU A 6 -44.21 44.86 69.53
CA LEU A 6 -43.40 43.63 69.57
C LEU A 6 -42.11 43.80 68.76
N LYS A 7 -41.06 44.05 69.53
CA LYS A 7 -39.64 44.08 69.18
C LYS A 7 -39.16 42.65 68.92
N GLN A 8 -38.93 42.27 67.66
CA GLN A 8 -38.11 41.10 67.36
C GLN A 8 -36.64 41.49 67.24
N ARG A 9 -35.85 40.90 68.15
CA ARG A 9 -34.41 41.04 68.28
C ARG A 9 -33.69 40.48 67.05
N GLY A 10 -32.66 41.21 66.64
CA GLY A 10 -31.71 40.78 65.63
C GLY A 10 -31.05 39.45 65.96
N GLY A 11 -30.90 38.64 64.92
CA GLY A 11 -30.04 37.46 64.88
C GLY A 11 -29.19 37.54 63.62
N GLY A 12 -28.42 38.61 63.46
CA GLY A 12 -27.36 38.68 62.46
C GLY A 12 -26.36 37.57 62.77
N ARG A 13 -26.49 36.43 62.07
CA ARG A 13 -25.47 35.39 62.06
C ARG A 13 -24.21 36.05 61.50
N GLY A 14 -23.29 36.41 62.39
CA GLY A 14 -21.99 36.91 62.02
C GLY A 14 -21.38 35.92 61.02
N SER A 15 -21.23 36.38 59.78
CA SER A 15 -20.36 35.75 58.80
C SER A 15 -18.98 35.71 59.44
N ARG A 16 -18.62 34.59 60.05
CA ARG A 16 -17.25 34.28 60.41
C ARG A 16 -16.50 34.23 59.08
N ARG A 17 -15.92 35.36 58.68
CA ARG A 17 -14.90 35.41 57.63
C ARG A 17 -13.74 34.55 58.12
N ARG A 18 -13.75 33.27 57.74
CA ARG A 18 -12.64 32.36 57.93
C ARG A 18 -11.57 32.80 56.95
N GLY A 19 -10.44 33.30 57.47
CA GLY A 19 -9.26 33.55 56.65
C GLY A 19 -8.69 32.24 56.14
N PHE A 20 -8.22 32.23 54.90
CA PHE A 20 -7.49 31.08 54.34
C PHE A 20 -6.22 30.82 55.15
N THR A 21 -5.94 29.55 55.42
CA THR A 21 -4.68 29.17 56.08
C THR A 21 -3.57 29.06 55.06
N LEU A 22 -2.33 29.38 55.47
CA LEU A 22 -1.14 29.21 54.62
C LEU A 22 -1.02 27.77 54.09
N VAL A 23 -1.39 26.79 54.91
CA VAL A 23 -1.39 25.37 54.58
C VAL A 23 -2.35 25.07 53.42
N GLU A 24 -3.54 25.67 53.40
CA GLU A 24 -4.53 25.46 52.34
C GLU A 24 -4.04 25.97 50.98
N LEU A 25 -3.38 27.13 50.95
CA LEU A 25 -2.77 27.66 49.73
C LEU A 25 -1.60 26.79 49.23
N ILE A 26 -0.79 26.27 50.15
CA ILE A 26 0.31 25.35 49.79
C ILE A 26 -0.26 24.04 49.22
N VAL A 27 -1.26 23.44 49.88
CA VAL A 27 -1.88 22.19 49.42
C VAL A 27 -2.57 22.40 48.07
N ALA A 28 -3.32 23.49 47.90
CA ALA A 28 -3.94 23.84 46.62
C ALA A 28 -2.88 24.01 45.53
N GLY A 29 -1.77 24.70 45.82
CA GLY A 29 -0.65 24.86 44.90
C GLY A 29 -0.01 23.54 44.49
N VAL A 30 0.23 22.63 45.44
CA VAL A 30 0.80 21.29 45.17
C VAL A 30 -0.16 20.45 44.33
N ILE A 31 -1.47 20.48 44.64
CA ILE A 31 -2.48 19.75 43.86
C ILE A 31 -2.55 20.31 42.43
N ILE A 32 -2.62 21.63 42.26
CA ILE A 32 -2.66 22.28 40.94
C ILE A 32 -1.40 21.95 40.14
N ALA A 33 -0.21 22.01 40.76
CA ALA A 33 1.04 21.65 40.12
C ALA A 33 1.06 20.18 39.69
N GLY A 34 0.62 19.27 40.57
CA GLY A 34 0.53 17.83 40.27
C GLY A 34 -0.44 17.52 39.14
N VAL A 35 -1.65 18.13 39.16
CA VAL A 35 -2.65 17.99 38.09
C VAL A 35 -2.12 18.57 36.78
N SER A 36 -1.50 19.74 36.81
CA SER A 36 -0.93 20.38 35.61
C SER A 36 0.16 19.52 34.99
N ALA A 37 1.05 18.94 35.82
CA ALA A 37 2.07 18.01 35.36
C ALA A 37 1.45 16.76 34.73
N ALA A 38 0.44 16.17 35.34
CA ALA A 38 -0.27 15.00 34.81
C ALA A 38 -0.99 15.28 33.48
N VAL A 39 -1.59 16.46 33.33
CA VAL A 39 -2.22 16.89 32.07
C VAL A 39 -1.16 17.09 30.98
N ALA A 40 -0.05 17.76 31.32
CA ALA A 40 1.04 18.01 30.38
C ALA A 40 1.68 16.71 29.88
N THR A 41 1.91 15.73 30.76
CA THR A 41 2.43 14.41 30.37
C THR A 41 1.43 13.64 29.52
N SER A 42 0.15 13.62 29.89
CA SER A 42 -0.90 12.96 29.13
C SER A 42 -1.03 13.51 27.71
N LEU A 43 -1.03 14.83 27.56
CA LEU A 43 -1.07 15.48 26.25
C LEU A 43 0.18 15.17 25.42
N SER A 44 1.36 15.21 26.05
CA SER A 44 2.61 14.88 25.38
C SER A 44 2.63 13.43 24.87
N MET A 45 2.11 12.49 25.66
CA MET A 45 1.97 11.09 25.25
C MET A 45 0.99 10.94 24.09
N ALA A 46 -0.16 11.62 24.15
CA ALA A 46 -1.16 11.58 23.08
C ALA A 46 -0.58 12.11 21.75
N LEU A 47 0.13 13.25 21.78
CA LEU A 47 0.76 13.82 20.59
C LEU A 47 1.85 12.91 20.01
N ARG A 48 2.65 12.26 20.86
CA ARG A 48 3.66 11.28 20.41
C ARG A 48 3.02 10.06 19.77
N ALA A 49 1.97 9.52 20.39
CA ALA A 49 1.22 8.39 19.83
C ALA A 49 0.60 8.75 18.47
N GLN A 50 0.05 9.96 18.34
CA GLN A 50 -0.50 10.44 17.07
C GLN A 50 0.57 10.54 15.99
N ARG A 51 1.75 11.10 16.29
CA ARG A 51 2.87 11.18 15.33
C ARG A 51 3.36 9.81 14.89
N MET A 52 3.51 8.87 15.83
CA MET A 52 3.92 7.50 15.52
C MET A 52 2.90 6.80 14.61
N SER A 53 1.61 7.01 14.86
CA SER A 53 0.55 6.52 13.97
C SER A 53 0.60 7.19 12.59
N GLN A 54 0.89 8.51 12.57
CA GLN A 54 1.30 9.35 11.44
C GLN A 54 2.25 8.59 10.48
N THR A 55 3.47 8.43 10.98
CA THR A 55 4.61 7.82 10.31
C THR A 55 4.35 6.38 9.87
N ARG A 56 3.64 5.60 10.70
CA ARG A 56 3.29 4.22 10.38
C ARG A 56 2.29 4.12 9.21
N GLN A 57 1.27 4.97 9.22
CA GLN A 57 0.26 5.01 8.17
C GLN A 57 0.90 5.39 6.82
N GLU A 58 1.84 6.33 6.83
CA GLU A 58 2.59 6.74 5.64
C GLU A 58 3.33 5.56 4.97
N ALA A 59 4.13 4.82 5.75
CA ALA A 59 4.86 3.64 5.25
C ALA A 59 3.89 2.56 4.73
N LEU A 60 2.78 2.32 5.43
CA LEU A 60 1.78 1.33 5.02
C LEU A 60 1.11 1.72 3.70
N LEU A 61 0.69 2.98 3.55
CA LEU A 61 0.04 3.47 2.33
C LEU A 61 0.97 3.37 1.11
N ARG A 62 2.28 3.61 1.28
CA ARG A 62 3.27 3.41 0.21
C ARG A 62 3.36 1.96 -0.22
N ALA A 63 3.53 1.05 0.74
CA ALA A 63 3.60 -0.38 0.44
C ALA A 63 2.31 -0.87 -0.23
N ASP A 64 1.15 -0.42 0.26
CA ASP A 64 -0.15 -0.79 -0.27
C ASP A 64 -0.39 -0.27 -1.69
N ALA A 65 -0.12 1.02 -1.95
CA ALA A 65 -0.27 1.62 -3.26
C ALA A 65 0.62 0.93 -4.32
N ALA A 66 1.87 0.62 -3.95
CA ALA A 66 2.80 -0.11 -4.81
C ALA A 66 2.28 -1.53 -5.12
N ALA A 67 1.94 -2.31 -4.09
CA ALA A 67 1.44 -3.67 -4.27
C ALA A 67 0.12 -3.71 -5.04
N MET A 68 -0.78 -2.75 -4.79
CA MET A 68 -2.06 -2.64 -5.47
C MET A 68 -1.90 -2.28 -6.94
N ARG A 69 -0.99 -1.35 -7.28
CA ARG A 69 -0.75 -0.99 -8.68
C ARG A 69 -0.22 -2.16 -9.49
N ILE A 70 0.76 -2.88 -8.96
CA ILE A 70 1.28 -4.10 -9.62
C ILE A 70 0.17 -5.14 -9.75
N ALA A 71 -0.60 -5.38 -8.69
CA ALA A 71 -1.70 -6.35 -8.71
C ALA A 71 -2.80 -5.99 -9.71
N GLN A 72 -3.07 -4.70 -9.93
CA GLN A 72 -4.05 -4.24 -10.91
C GLN A 72 -3.60 -4.58 -12.34
N ASP A 73 -2.33 -4.37 -12.66
CA ASP A 73 -1.81 -4.71 -13.98
C ASP A 73 -1.76 -6.24 -14.18
N VAL A 74 -1.39 -7.01 -13.14
CA VAL A 74 -1.43 -8.49 -13.19
C VAL A 74 -2.86 -9.01 -13.46
N LYS A 75 -3.89 -8.37 -12.91
CA LYS A 75 -5.29 -8.75 -13.19
C LYS A 75 -5.67 -8.55 -14.65
N ASN A 76 -5.00 -7.64 -15.35
CA ASN A 76 -5.28 -7.27 -16.73
C ASN A 76 -4.29 -7.89 -17.72
N ILE A 77 -3.52 -8.90 -17.30
CA ILE A 77 -2.60 -9.62 -18.16
C ILE A 77 -3.29 -10.11 -19.44
N VAL A 78 -2.60 -9.93 -20.57
CA VAL A 78 -3.00 -10.48 -21.86
C VAL A 78 -2.98 -12.01 -21.77
N ARG A 79 -4.02 -12.64 -22.28
CA ARG A 79 -4.11 -14.10 -22.39
C ARG A 79 -4.30 -14.44 -23.85
N ASP A 80 -3.35 -15.15 -24.41
CA ASP A 80 -3.40 -15.65 -25.77
C ASP A 80 -3.16 -17.17 -25.79
N GLY A 81 -3.54 -17.83 -26.89
CA GLY A 81 -3.21 -19.22 -27.16
C GLY A 81 -1.75 -19.38 -27.57
N ASP A 82 -1.17 -18.35 -28.18
CA ASP A 82 0.24 -18.27 -28.56
C ASP A 82 1.00 -17.37 -27.57
N LEU A 83 1.95 -17.97 -26.86
CA LEU A 83 2.77 -17.31 -25.83
C LEU A 83 3.64 -16.18 -26.42
N PHE A 84 3.88 -16.16 -27.73
CA PHE A 84 4.54 -15.03 -28.38
C PHE A 84 3.77 -13.71 -28.22
N PHE A 85 2.44 -13.78 -28.13
CA PHE A 85 1.56 -12.62 -27.92
C PHE A 85 1.16 -12.41 -26.46
N ALA A 86 1.69 -13.22 -25.53
CA ALA A 86 1.34 -13.16 -24.12
C ALA A 86 2.54 -13.55 -23.25
N ARG A 87 3.19 -12.54 -22.65
CA ARG A 87 4.39 -12.72 -21.82
C ARG A 87 4.15 -12.39 -20.35
N LEU A 88 4.74 -13.17 -19.46
CA LEU A 88 5.00 -12.85 -18.06
C LEU A 88 6.37 -13.42 -17.68
N ALA A 89 7.24 -12.54 -17.21
CA ALA A 89 8.56 -12.88 -16.72
C ALA A 89 8.80 -12.22 -15.35
N ILE A 90 9.35 -12.99 -14.42
CA ILE A 90 9.77 -12.52 -13.09
C ILE A 90 11.24 -12.85 -12.93
N ALA A 91 12.03 -11.82 -12.64
CA ALA A 91 13.46 -11.95 -12.37
C ALA A 91 13.74 -11.68 -10.89
N ASP A 92 14.23 -12.71 -10.19
CA ASP A 92 14.73 -12.60 -8.82
C ASP A 92 15.99 -11.72 -8.81
N ARG A 93 15.95 -10.64 -8.04
CA ARG A 93 17.02 -9.65 -7.96
C ARG A 93 17.18 -9.19 -6.51
N SER A 94 18.42 -8.97 -6.10
CA SER A 94 18.72 -8.39 -4.79
C SER A 94 19.81 -7.34 -4.88
N VAL A 95 19.65 -6.24 -4.14
CA VAL A 95 20.68 -5.21 -3.93
C VAL A 95 20.80 -4.97 -2.42
N ASP A 96 22.01 -5.03 -1.89
CA ASP A 96 22.30 -4.87 -0.45
C ASP A 96 21.44 -5.76 0.47
N GLY A 97 21.18 -7.00 0.03
CA GLY A 97 20.35 -7.96 0.77
C GLY A 97 18.85 -7.63 0.79
N GLN A 98 18.40 -6.62 0.06
CA GLN A 98 16.99 -6.32 -0.16
C GLN A 98 16.54 -6.85 -1.52
N SER A 99 15.39 -7.54 -1.54
CA SER A 99 14.77 -7.98 -2.79
C SER A 99 14.31 -6.77 -3.63
N ARG A 100 14.60 -6.86 -4.93
CA ARG A 100 14.49 -5.82 -5.98
C ARG A 100 13.92 -6.46 -7.24
N ASP A 101 13.05 -7.45 -7.07
CA ASP A 101 12.56 -8.29 -8.15
C ASP A 101 11.97 -7.44 -9.26
N GLU A 102 12.20 -7.87 -10.50
CA GLU A 102 11.66 -7.23 -11.68
C GLU A 102 10.57 -8.09 -12.27
N MET A 103 9.49 -7.47 -12.75
CA MET A 103 8.45 -8.18 -13.46
C MET A 103 8.15 -7.47 -14.77
N LEU A 104 8.16 -8.25 -15.85
CA LEU A 104 7.77 -7.87 -17.19
C LEU A 104 6.51 -8.64 -17.56
N MET A 105 5.51 -7.97 -18.11
CA MET A 105 4.30 -8.64 -18.56
C MET A 105 3.59 -7.86 -19.67
N PHE A 106 2.79 -8.55 -20.46
CA PHE A 106 1.84 -7.91 -21.35
C PHE A 106 0.50 -7.75 -20.62
N SER A 107 -0.02 -6.52 -20.61
CA SER A 107 -1.27 -6.16 -19.94
C SER A 107 -2.16 -5.34 -20.87
N ARG A 108 -3.47 -5.49 -20.69
CA ARG A 108 -4.45 -4.63 -21.35
C ARG A 108 -4.70 -3.35 -20.58
N SER A 109 -4.89 -2.25 -21.30
CA SER A 109 -5.29 -0.96 -20.77
C SER A 109 -6.12 -0.19 -21.80
N VAL A 110 -6.95 0.73 -21.33
CA VAL A 110 -7.64 1.73 -22.17
C VAL A 110 -7.05 3.12 -21.98
N GLU A 111 -6.07 3.25 -21.08
CA GLU A 111 -5.35 4.49 -20.81
C GLU A 111 -4.25 4.69 -21.86
N THR A 112 -4.26 5.86 -22.52
CA THR A 112 -3.19 6.25 -23.43
C THR A 112 -1.96 6.67 -22.65
N VAL A 113 -0.80 6.13 -23.02
CA VAL A 113 0.50 6.43 -22.42
C VAL A 113 1.07 7.73 -22.99
N ARG A 114 0.87 7.99 -24.30
CA ARG A 114 1.29 9.24 -24.96
C ARG A 114 0.15 10.27 -25.00
N PRO A 115 0.47 11.57 -25.11
CA PRO A 115 -0.54 12.61 -25.30
C PRO A 115 -1.44 12.33 -26.51
N ILE A 116 -2.72 12.69 -26.37
CA ILE A 116 -3.72 12.55 -27.43
C ILE A 116 -3.23 13.29 -28.69
N GLY A 117 -3.13 12.56 -29.81
CA GLY A 117 -2.73 13.09 -31.12
C GLY A 117 -1.34 12.67 -31.60
N ASP A 118 -0.53 12.03 -30.76
CA ASP A 118 0.83 11.62 -31.14
C ASP A 118 0.79 10.41 -32.10
N ARG A 119 0.10 9.31 -31.72
CA ARG A 119 -0.30 8.15 -32.56
C ARG A 119 -1.45 7.37 -31.90
N PRO A 120 -2.28 6.62 -32.66
CA PRO A 120 -3.17 5.63 -32.06
C PRO A 120 -2.39 4.60 -31.26
N GLU A 121 -2.87 4.27 -30.07
CA GLU A 121 -2.31 3.22 -29.21
C GLU A 121 -3.24 2.00 -29.21
N GLY A 122 -2.65 0.81 -29.21
CA GLY A 122 -3.39 -0.43 -29.04
C GLY A 122 -3.89 -0.57 -27.60
N GLY A 123 -4.75 -1.58 -27.37
CA GLY A 123 -5.21 -1.92 -26.03
C GLY A 123 -4.24 -2.82 -25.24
N GLU A 124 -3.11 -3.19 -25.82
CA GLU A 124 -2.12 -4.11 -25.26
C GLU A 124 -0.78 -3.41 -25.08
N PHE A 125 -0.21 -3.55 -23.89
CA PHE A 125 0.96 -2.81 -23.47
C PHE A 125 1.97 -3.76 -22.84
N GLU A 126 3.25 -3.54 -23.12
CA GLU A 126 4.34 -4.13 -22.35
C GLU A 126 4.56 -3.30 -21.09
N VAL A 127 4.42 -3.94 -19.93
CA VAL A 127 4.57 -3.29 -18.62
C VAL A 127 5.74 -3.92 -17.88
N GLN A 128 6.62 -3.08 -17.36
CA GLN A 128 7.71 -3.52 -16.47
C GLN A 128 7.72 -2.75 -15.17
N TYR A 129 7.94 -3.47 -14.08
CA TYR A 129 8.20 -2.90 -12.76
C TYR A 129 9.64 -3.13 -12.35
N ARG A 130 10.28 -2.07 -11.85
CA ARG A 130 11.63 -2.11 -11.26
C ARG A 130 11.71 -1.16 -10.09
N VAL A 131 12.40 -1.59 -9.03
CA VAL A 131 12.80 -0.69 -7.94
C VAL A 131 14.18 -0.14 -8.23
N VAL A 132 14.30 1.19 -8.30
CA VAL A 132 15.56 1.87 -8.59
C VAL A 132 15.92 2.75 -7.39
N ASP A 133 17.16 2.63 -6.93
CA ASP A 133 17.63 3.42 -5.80
C ASP A 133 17.63 4.91 -6.15
N ALA A 134 17.15 5.73 -5.22
CA ALA A 134 17.04 7.18 -5.40
C ALA A 134 18.42 7.84 -5.24
N ALA A 135 19.36 7.58 -6.15
CA ALA A 135 20.66 8.23 -6.13
C ALA A 135 20.48 9.76 -6.20
N GLY A 136 20.85 10.47 -5.14
CA GLY A 136 21.00 11.93 -5.15
C GLY A 136 19.80 12.77 -4.65
N ARG A 137 18.67 12.19 -4.22
CA ARG A 137 17.59 12.98 -3.59
C ARG A 137 17.82 13.13 -2.09
N ARG A 138 18.38 14.28 -1.69
CA ARG A 138 18.59 14.62 -0.27
C ARG A 138 17.25 14.64 0.48
N GLY A 139 17.16 13.89 1.57
CA GLY A 139 16.08 14.01 2.55
C GLY A 139 14.88 13.06 2.41
N ARG A 140 14.92 12.07 1.51
CA ARG A 140 13.91 10.98 1.47
C ARG A 140 14.58 9.63 1.59
N ALA A 141 14.13 8.81 2.53
CA ALA A 141 14.59 7.44 2.68
C ALA A 141 13.91 6.50 1.67
N GLY A 142 14.67 5.54 1.13
CA GLY A 142 14.15 4.46 0.28
C GLY A 142 14.29 4.67 -1.23
N ALA A 143 14.08 3.59 -1.96
CA ALA A 143 14.12 3.53 -3.42
C ALA A 143 12.75 3.93 -4.02
N VAL A 144 12.69 4.01 -5.35
CA VAL A 144 11.45 4.34 -6.07
C VAL A 144 11.02 3.14 -6.91
N LEU A 145 9.74 2.76 -6.81
CA LEU A 145 9.12 1.85 -7.75
C LEU A 145 8.80 2.60 -9.04
N TYR A 146 9.41 2.16 -10.13
CA TYR A 146 9.11 2.63 -11.47
C TYR A 146 8.23 1.62 -12.21
N ARG A 147 7.36 2.16 -13.06
CA ARG A 147 6.56 1.42 -14.02
C ARG A 147 6.90 1.91 -15.42
N ARG A 148 7.45 1.05 -16.25
CA ARG A 148 7.64 1.28 -17.69
C ARG A 148 6.42 0.77 -18.44
N VAL A 149 5.99 1.49 -19.47
CA VAL A 149 4.89 1.08 -20.35
C VAL A 149 5.27 1.31 -21.79
N ASP A 150 5.23 0.27 -22.61
CA ASP A 150 5.33 0.38 -24.06
C ASP A 150 3.97 0.07 -24.72
N PRO A 151 3.33 1.03 -25.42
CA PRO A 151 2.09 0.83 -26.16
C PRO A 151 2.25 0.04 -27.47
N VAL A 152 3.47 -0.31 -27.87
CA VAL A 152 3.73 -1.11 -29.08
C VAL A 152 4.59 -2.30 -28.70
N PRO A 153 4.00 -3.50 -28.50
CA PRO A 153 4.79 -4.72 -28.37
C PRO A 153 5.62 -4.89 -29.65
N ASP A 154 6.95 -4.76 -29.53
CA ASP A 154 7.87 -4.83 -30.66
C ASP A 154 8.87 -5.99 -30.50
N ARG A 155 9.87 -6.06 -31.38
CA ARG A 155 10.87 -7.14 -31.36
C ARG A 155 12.03 -6.90 -30.38
N VAL A 156 12.01 -5.79 -29.64
CA VAL A 156 13.02 -5.43 -28.65
C VAL A 156 12.35 -5.44 -27.27
N PRO A 157 12.10 -6.64 -26.70
CA PRO A 157 11.58 -6.74 -25.34
C PRO A 157 12.52 -6.00 -24.38
N ASP A 158 11.93 -5.29 -23.41
CA ASP A 158 12.61 -4.36 -22.48
C ASP A 158 13.16 -3.06 -23.09
N GLY A 159 13.00 -2.84 -24.39
CA GLY A 159 13.26 -1.58 -25.07
C GLY A 159 12.11 -0.59 -24.94
N GLY A 160 12.37 0.67 -25.29
CA GLY A 160 11.31 1.66 -25.51
C GLY A 160 10.44 1.99 -24.29
N GLY A 161 9.20 2.36 -24.58
CA GLY A 161 8.22 2.78 -23.60
C GLY A 161 8.51 4.08 -22.84
N ILE A 162 7.61 4.40 -21.92
CA ILE A 162 7.67 5.57 -21.04
C ILE A 162 7.74 5.09 -19.59
N VAL A 163 8.64 5.67 -18.81
CA VAL A 163 8.89 5.31 -17.41
C VAL A 163 8.20 6.31 -16.47
N PHE A 164 7.39 5.79 -15.56
CA PHE A 164 6.66 6.58 -14.56
C PHE A 164 7.10 6.19 -13.14
N PRO A 165 7.43 7.15 -12.27
CA PRO A 165 7.55 6.87 -10.84
C PRO A 165 6.16 6.57 -10.27
N VAL A 166 6.01 5.43 -9.61
CA VAL A 166 4.73 5.01 -9.01
C VAL A 166 4.67 5.39 -7.53
N VAL A 167 5.67 4.93 -6.76
CA VAL A 167 5.74 5.14 -5.31
C VAL A 167 7.20 5.32 -4.90
N GLU A 168 7.47 6.31 -4.06
CA GLU A 168 8.77 6.50 -3.40
C GLU A 168 8.80 5.83 -2.02
N GLY A 169 9.99 5.68 -1.45
CA GLY A 169 10.15 5.08 -0.12
C GLY A 169 10.00 3.57 -0.12
N ILE A 170 10.28 2.91 -1.24
CA ILE A 170 10.26 1.44 -1.33
C ILE A 170 11.55 0.88 -0.75
N ARG A 171 11.40 -0.05 0.19
CA ARG A 171 12.53 -0.75 0.81
C ARG A 171 12.79 -2.11 0.16
N SER A 172 11.76 -2.85 -0.24
CA SER A 172 11.89 -4.09 -0.99
C SER A 172 10.66 -4.38 -1.86
N LEU A 173 10.87 -5.08 -2.96
CA LEU A 173 9.83 -5.64 -3.82
C LEU A 173 10.19 -7.09 -4.10
N SER A 174 9.37 -8.01 -3.61
CA SER A 174 9.46 -9.44 -3.91
C SER A 174 8.23 -9.92 -4.68
N ILE A 175 8.45 -10.67 -5.75
CA ILE A 175 7.40 -11.18 -6.63
C ILE A 175 7.64 -12.67 -6.83
N GLU A 176 6.60 -13.48 -6.60
CA GLU A 176 6.67 -14.92 -6.72
C GLU A 176 5.52 -15.44 -7.59
N ALA A 177 5.81 -16.40 -8.46
CA ALA A 177 4.82 -17.11 -9.26
C ALA A 177 4.43 -18.44 -8.60
N PHE A 178 3.14 -18.81 -8.67
CA PHE A 178 2.67 -20.12 -8.20
C PHE A 178 2.55 -21.08 -9.39
N ASP A 179 3.26 -22.21 -9.33
CA ASP A 179 3.27 -23.23 -10.39
C ASP A 179 2.16 -24.28 -10.27
N GLY A 180 1.31 -24.16 -9.24
CA GLY A 180 0.28 -25.14 -8.89
C GLY A 180 0.65 -26.01 -7.69
N SER A 181 1.93 -26.05 -7.32
CA SER A 181 2.48 -26.82 -6.20
C SER A 181 3.29 -25.97 -5.23
N GLY A 182 4.04 -24.98 -5.73
CA GLY A 182 4.97 -24.16 -4.97
C GLY A 182 5.09 -22.73 -5.51
N TRP A 183 5.65 -21.86 -4.68
CA TRP A 183 5.97 -20.49 -5.04
C TRP A 183 7.41 -20.41 -5.55
N GLN A 184 7.58 -19.86 -6.75
CA GLN A 184 8.85 -19.72 -7.44
C GLN A 184 9.26 -18.24 -7.47
N PRO A 185 10.50 -17.89 -7.10
CA PRO A 185 10.99 -16.51 -7.09
C PRO A 185 11.30 -15.98 -8.50
N SER A 186 11.37 -16.86 -9.49
CA SER A 186 11.53 -16.51 -10.90
C SER A 186 10.53 -17.26 -11.75
N TRP A 187 10.18 -16.68 -12.90
CA TRP A 187 9.22 -17.27 -13.82
C TRP A 187 9.46 -16.79 -15.25
N GLU A 188 9.26 -17.68 -16.22
CA GLU A 188 9.25 -17.34 -17.66
C GLU A 188 8.07 -18.07 -18.30
N SER A 189 7.06 -17.31 -18.74
CA SER A 189 5.84 -17.88 -19.32
C SER A 189 6.09 -18.68 -20.59
N ASP A 190 7.15 -18.37 -21.33
CA ASP A 190 7.48 -19.04 -22.59
C ASP A 190 7.97 -20.48 -22.37
N VAL A 191 8.42 -20.78 -21.14
CA VAL A 191 8.87 -22.12 -20.73
C VAL A 191 7.82 -22.81 -19.88
N GLY A 192 7.29 -22.13 -18.87
CA GLY A 192 6.39 -22.71 -17.86
C GLY A 192 4.90 -22.50 -18.13
N GLY A 193 4.53 -21.75 -19.18
CA GLY A 193 3.18 -21.22 -19.34
C GLY A 193 2.88 -20.12 -18.32
N TYR A 194 1.65 -19.59 -18.34
CA TYR A 194 1.23 -18.64 -17.30
C TYR A 194 1.16 -19.30 -15.93
N PRO A 195 1.65 -18.63 -14.86
CA PRO A 195 1.54 -19.18 -13.52
C PRO A 195 0.07 -19.16 -13.07
N TYR A 196 -0.26 -19.99 -12.09
CA TYR A 196 -1.59 -20.08 -11.53
C TYR A 196 -1.97 -18.84 -10.71
N ALA A 197 -0.98 -18.23 -10.06
CA ALA A 197 -1.11 -17.00 -9.30
C ALA A 197 0.23 -16.26 -9.22
N VAL A 198 0.18 -14.97 -8.89
CA VAL A 198 1.36 -14.15 -8.56
C VAL A 198 1.17 -13.56 -7.17
N ARG A 199 2.20 -13.62 -6.35
CA ARG A 199 2.26 -13.00 -5.02
C ARG A 199 3.24 -11.85 -5.06
N ILE A 200 2.76 -10.68 -4.70
CA ILE A 200 3.51 -9.42 -4.66
C ILE A 200 3.63 -9.05 -3.19
N THR A 201 4.86 -8.92 -2.70
CA THR A 201 5.16 -8.43 -1.35
C THR A 201 6.02 -7.19 -1.47
N VAL A 202 5.53 -6.05 -0.99
CA VAL A 202 6.25 -4.78 -1.00
C VAL A 202 6.48 -4.35 0.44
N SER A 203 7.70 -3.91 0.76
CA SER A 203 7.96 -3.15 1.98
C SER A 203 8.34 -1.72 1.65
N ALA A 204 7.87 -0.78 2.47
CA ALA A 204 8.14 0.64 2.32
C ALA A 204 8.51 1.26 3.66
N VAL A 205 9.20 2.39 3.59
CA VAL A 205 9.72 3.15 4.73
C VAL A 205 9.05 4.52 4.80
N SER A 206 8.86 5.02 6.02
CA SER A 206 8.45 6.41 6.26
C SER A 206 9.51 7.40 5.78
N ASP A 207 9.13 8.67 5.57
CA ASP A 207 10.07 9.72 5.12
C ASP A 207 11.27 9.90 6.05
N ASP A 208 11.07 9.75 7.35
CA ASP A 208 12.12 9.85 8.37
C ASP A 208 12.97 8.57 8.52
N GLY A 209 12.67 7.51 7.77
CA GLY A 209 13.41 6.25 7.83
C GLY A 209 13.10 5.38 9.05
N SER A 210 12.24 5.83 9.97
CA SER A 210 12.09 5.21 11.29
C SER A 210 11.14 4.01 11.34
N VAL A 211 10.16 3.95 10.43
CA VAL A 211 9.16 2.89 10.39
C VAL A 211 9.20 2.20 9.03
N VAL A 212 9.12 0.87 9.05
CA VAL A 212 8.98 0.05 7.85
C VAL A 212 7.71 -0.78 7.99
N GLU A 213 6.88 -0.74 6.96
CA GLU A 213 5.65 -1.51 6.84
C GLU A 213 5.65 -2.30 5.55
N PHE A 214 4.79 -3.31 5.46
CA PHE A 214 4.67 -4.13 4.26
C PHE A 214 3.22 -4.34 3.86
N ALA A 215 3.02 -4.58 2.57
CA ALA A 215 1.75 -4.99 2.00
C ALA A 215 1.97 -6.20 1.11
N ARG A 216 0.99 -7.11 1.10
CA ARG A 216 0.99 -8.30 0.26
C ARG A 216 -0.30 -8.40 -0.53
N ARG A 217 -0.17 -8.77 -1.80
CA ARG A 217 -1.29 -9.05 -2.71
C ARG A 217 -1.02 -10.37 -3.41
N THR A 218 -2.05 -11.21 -3.53
CA THR A 218 -2.00 -12.43 -4.33
C THR A 218 -3.08 -12.33 -5.38
N VAL A 219 -2.69 -12.47 -6.65
CA VAL A 219 -3.58 -12.40 -7.80
C VAL A 219 -3.61 -13.76 -8.46
N ALA A 220 -4.78 -14.39 -8.48
CA ALA A 220 -4.99 -15.62 -9.24
C ALA A 220 -5.09 -15.29 -10.73
N ILE A 221 -4.40 -16.06 -11.56
CA ILE A 221 -4.39 -15.93 -13.02
C ILE A 221 -5.14 -17.10 -13.67
N HIS A 222 -5.29 -18.23 -12.97
CA HIS A 222 -5.94 -19.50 -13.37
C HIS A 222 -6.87 -19.45 -14.61
N ARG A 223 -6.62 -20.34 -15.58
CA ARG A 223 -7.50 -20.63 -16.72
C ARG A 223 -8.72 -21.43 -16.22
N PRO A 224 -9.98 -20.96 -16.33
CA PRO A 224 -11.12 -21.85 -16.08
C PRO A 224 -10.94 -23.14 -16.91
N PRO A 225 -11.39 -24.31 -16.41
CA PRO A 225 -11.24 -25.57 -17.13
C PRO A 225 -11.75 -25.40 -18.56
N VAL A 226 -11.01 -25.97 -19.52
CA VAL A 226 -11.45 -25.97 -20.93
C VAL A 226 -12.89 -26.48 -20.98
N PRO A 227 -13.83 -25.76 -21.63
CA PRO A 227 -15.19 -26.26 -21.79
C PRO A 227 -15.11 -27.66 -22.37
N TYR A 228 -15.74 -28.62 -21.71
CA TYR A 228 -15.93 -29.93 -22.30
C TYR A 228 -16.79 -29.72 -23.55
N VAL A 229 -16.21 -29.94 -24.74
CA VAL A 229 -16.93 -29.94 -26.01
C VAL A 229 -17.19 -31.41 -26.38
N PRO A 230 -18.36 -31.99 -26.03
CA PRO A 230 -18.74 -33.30 -26.53
C PRO A 230 -19.17 -33.17 -27.99
N MET A 231 -18.22 -33.09 -28.92
CA MET A 231 -18.49 -33.29 -30.34
C MET A 231 -17.18 -33.53 -31.09
N LEU A 232 -16.88 -34.81 -31.28
CA LEU A 232 -16.22 -35.39 -32.48
C LEU A 232 -16.02 -36.91 -32.37
N ASP A 233 -16.46 -37.58 -31.30
CA ASP A 233 -16.55 -39.06 -31.30
C ASP A 233 -17.70 -39.60 -32.17
N SER A 234 -18.63 -38.75 -32.63
CA SER A 234 -19.73 -39.19 -33.51
C SER A 234 -19.36 -39.29 -35.00
N LEU A 235 -18.13 -38.94 -35.41
CA LEU A 235 -17.67 -39.10 -36.79
C LEU A 235 -16.77 -40.34 -36.99
N ALA A 236 -16.46 -41.09 -35.93
CA ALA A 236 -15.66 -42.32 -36.02
C ALA A 236 -16.50 -43.59 -36.27
N ASP A 237 -17.80 -43.58 -35.97
CA ASP A 237 -18.67 -44.77 -36.09
C ASP A 237 -19.62 -44.76 -37.31
N GLY A 238 -19.46 -43.79 -38.21
CA GLY A 238 -20.36 -43.58 -39.35
C GLY A 238 -19.83 -44.05 -40.71
N GLY A 239 -19.75 -45.37 -40.94
CA GLY A 239 -19.98 -45.94 -42.27
C GLY A 239 -18.76 -46.30 -43.13
N LEU A 240 -18.28 -47.54 -42.98
CA LEU A 240 -17.92 -48.40 -44.10
C LEU A 240 -18.45 -49.82 -43.81
N ARG A 241 -19.69 -50.07 -44.24
CA ARG A 241 -20.23 -51.40 -44.58
C ARG A 241 -21.05 -51.26 -45.85
#